data_AF-A0A3D2I9R3-F1
#
_entry.id   AF-A0A3D2I9R3-F1
#
_cell.length_a   1.000
_cell.length_b   1.000
_cell.length_c   1.000
_cell.angle_alpha   90.00
_cell.angle_beta   90.00
_cell.angle_gamma   90.00
#
_symmetry.space_group_name_H-M   'P 1'
#
loop_
_entity.id
_entity.type
_entity.pdbx_description
1 polymer ?
#
loop_
_entity_poly.entity_id
_entity_poly.type
_entity_poly.pdbx_seq_one_letter_code
_entity_poly.pdbx_strand_id
1 'polypeptide(L)'
;MEALLFFVGFIHGSLIEYLVHRYLFHGLGKKKDSIFAYHLRDHHLVSRRNDFIDNKLSVHEAIGVVFLVALHVPAFFLSLYLFAGIAVYAFLFVALHNTMHKTPGLAKKYFPWHWNHHMK
;
A
#
# COMPACT_ATOMS: atom_id res chain seq x y z
N MET A 1 -2.68 13.64 -24.16
CA MET A 1 -1.84 14.16 -23.05
C MET A 1 -2.43 13.79 -21.69
N GLU A 2 -3.73 13.99 -21.49
CA GLU A 2 -4.43 13.74 -20.21
C GLU A 2 -4.33 12.28 -19.73
N ALA A 3 -4.64 11.31 -20.60
CA ALA A 3 -4.49 9.89 -20.28
C ALA A 3 -3.04 9.53 -19.92
N LEU A 4 -2.05 10.13 -20.60
CA LEU A 4 -0.63 9.91 -20.27
C LEU A 4 -0.31 10.42 -18.86
N LEU A 5 -0.75 11.62 -18.51
CA LEU A 5 -0.55 12.18 -17.17
C LEU A 5 -1.23 11.35 -16.08
N PHE A 6 -2.41 10.79 -16.36
CA PHE A 6 -3.06 9.84 -15.46
C PHE A 6 -2.18 8.61 -15.20
N PHE A 7 -1.68 7.95 -16.24
CA PHE A 7 -0.82 6.77 -16.07
C PHE A 7 0.52 7.11 -15.39
N VAL A 8 1.09 8.29 -15.66
CA VAL A 8 2.27 8.78 -14.93
C VAL A 8 1.96 8.91 -13.44
N GLY A 9 0.82 9.50 -13.08
CA GLY A 9 0.37 9.61 -11.68
C GLY A 9 0.14 8.24 -11.03
N PHE A 10 -0.44 7.30 -11.78
CA PHE A 10 -0.68 5.94 -11.32
C PHE A 10 0.63 5.19 -11.03
N ILE A 11 1.59 5.26 -11.95
CA ILE A 11 2.93 4.66 -11.78
C ILE A 11 3.67 5.33 -10.61
N HIS A 12 3.54 6.65 -10.48
CA HIS A 12 4.10 7.40 -9.35
C HIS A 12 3.53 6.91 -8.01
N GLY A 13 2.22 6.71 -7.92
CA GLY A 13 1.58 6.11 -6.74
C GLY A 13 2.17 4.74 -6.39
N SER A 14 2.39 3.89 -7.39
CA SER A 14 3.03 2.58 -7.23
C SER A 14 4.47 2.66 -6.74
N LEU A 15 5.24 3.60 -7.28
CA LEU A 15 6.60 3.85 -6.81
C LEU A 15 6.59 4.29 -5.33
N ILE A 16 5.68 5.17 -4.93
CA ILE A 16 5.56 5.62 -3.54
C ILE A 16 5.22 4.45 -2.61
N GLU A 17 4.25 3.59 -2.97
CA GLU A 17 3.94 2.38 -2.21
C GLU A 17 5.20 1.52 -2.02
N TYR A 18 5.92 1.24 -3.10
CA TYR A 18 7.14 0.45 -3.05
C TYR A 18 8.19 1.05 -2.10
N LEU A 19 8.43 2.36 -2.19
CA LEU A 19 9.42 3.06 -1.36
C LEU A 19 9.03 3.04 0.12
N VAL A 20 7.76 3.35 0.44
CA VAL A 20 7.23 3.30 1.80
C VAL A 20 7.32 1.88 2.35
N HIS A 21 6.87 0.90 1.57
CA HIS A 21 6.85 -0.49 1.99
C HIS A 21 8.28 -1.03 2.21
N ARG A 22 9.21 -0.77 1.30
CA ARG A 22 10.60 -1.26 1.40
C ARG A 22 11.38 -0.56 2.51
N TYR A 23 11.34 0.78 2.57
CA TYR A 23 12.24 1.55 3.43
C TYR A 23 11.62 1.90 4.78
N LEU A 24 10.34 2.24 4.84
CA LEU A 24 9.69 2.55 6.11
C LEU A 24 9.23 1.27 6.80
N PHE A 25 8.40 0.46 6.14
CA PHE A 25 7.83 -0.72 6.78
C PHE A 25 8.84 -1.86 6.97
N HIS A 26 9.56 -2.26 5.91
CA HIS A 26 10.57 -3.35 6.00
C HIS A 26 11.99 -2.86 6.36
N GLY A 27 12.23 -1.56 6.30
CA GLY A 27 13.49 -0.95 6.75
C GLY A 27 13.38 -0.52 8.20
N LEU A 28 12.78 0.65 8.45
CA LEU A 28 12.64 1.22 9.79
C LEU A 28 11.76 0.38 10.72
N GLY A 29 10.74 -0.30 10.18
CA GLY A 29 9.85 -1.17 10.96
C GLY A 29 10.54 -2.40 11.55
N LYS A 30 11.79 -2.72 11.17
CA LYS A 30 12.60 -3.74 11.87
C LYS A 30 12.92 -3.35 13.31
N LYS A 31 13.02 -2.06 13.63
CA LYS A 31 13.23 -1.58 15.01
C LYS A 31 11.92 -1.68 15.80
N LYS A 32 11.96 -2.19 17.03
CA LYS A 32 10.76 -2.43 17.86
C LYS A 32 10.00 -1.14 18.18
N ASP A 33 10.74 -0.06 18.44
CA ASP A 33 10.17 1.22 18.88
C ASP A 33 9.83 2.15 17.69
N SER A 34 9.92 1.64 16.47
CA SER A 34 9.55 2.39 15.26
C SER A 34 8.04 2.47 15.13
N ILE A 35 7.52 3.64 14.73
CA ILE A 35 6.10 3.79 14.38
C ILE A 35 5.67 2.89 13.23
N PHE A 36 6.61 2.37 12.43
CA PHE A 36 6.36 1.45 11.32
C PHE A 36 6.45 -0.04 11.72
N ALA A 37 6.76 -0.32 13.00
CA ALA A 37 6.94 -1.68 13.51
C ALA A 37 5.68 -2.54 13.40
N TYR A 38 4.49 -1.91 13.37
CA TYR A 38 3.20 -2.60 13.24
C TYR A 38 3.14 -3.47 11.98
N HIS A 39 3.78 -3.04 10.88
CA HIS A 39 3.71 -3.75 9.61
C HIS A 39 4.29 -5.16 9.74
N LEU A 40 5.44 -5.29 10.40
CA LEU A 40 6.09 -6.58 10.59
C LEU A 40 5.51 -7.37 11.76
N ARG A 41 5.16 -6.68 12.86
CA ARG A 41 4.84 -7.33 14.15
C ARG A 41 3.36 -7.59 14.40
N ASP A 42 2.48 -6.85 13.72
CA ASP A 42 1.05 -7.12 13.72
C ASP A 42 0.68 -7.71 12.37
N HIS A 43 0.68 -6.91 11.31
CA HIS A 43 0.15 -7.29 10.00
C HIS A 43 0.81 -8.56 9.41
N HIS A 44 2.11 -8.55 9.15
CA HIS A 44 2.84 -9.73 8.64
C HIS A 44 2.74 -10.95 9.55
N LEU A 45 2.90 -10.73 10.85
CA LEU A 45 2.88 -11.82 11.84
C LEU A 45 1.49 -12.47 11.93
N VAL A 46 0.42 -11.67 11.95
CA VAL A 46 -0.97 -12.11 11.97
C VAL A 46 -1.30 -12.83 10.67
N SER A 47 -0.99 -12.26 9.51
CA SER A 47 -1.21 -12.92 8.22
C SER A 47 -0.51 -14.28 8.19
N ARG A 48 0.77 -14.35 8.56
CA ARG A 48 1.53 -15.61 8.51
C ARG A 48 0.98 -16.67 9.46
N ARG A 49 0.50 -16.28 10.64
CA ARG A 49 -0.09 -17.20 11.63
C ARG A 49 -1.48 -17.71 11.25
N ASN A 50 -2.19 -17.00 10.38
CA ASN A 50 -3.57 -17.31 10.00
C ASN A 50 -3.70 -17.58 8.49
N ASP A 51 -2.72 -18.26 7.88
CA ASP A 51 -2.75 -18.64 6.47
C ASP A 51 -3.08 -17.48 5.52
N PHE A 52 -2.35 -16.36 5.70
CA PHE A 52 -2.46 -15.09 5.00
C PHE A 52 -3.60 -14.16 5.47
N ILE A 53 -4.50 -14.64 6.33
CA ILE A 53 -5.67 -13.88 6.75
C ILE A 53 -5.30 -12.77 7.74
N ASP A 54 -5.67 -11.55 7.39
CA ASP A 54 -5.71 -10.40 8.30
C ASP A 54 -6.99 -9.59 8.03
N ASN A 55 -7.90 -9.57 9.00
CA ASN A 55 -9.18 -8.87 8.88
C ASN A 55 -9.11 -7.41 9.33
N LYS A 56 -7.99 -6.99 9.95
CA LYS A 56 -7.83 -5.64 10.48
C LYS A 56 -7.47 -4.67 9.35
N LEU A 57 -8.17 -3.55 9.31
CA LEU A 57 -7.71 -2.39 8.55
C LEU A 57 -6.68 -1.65 9.40
N SER A 58 -5.46 -1.49 8.89
CA SER A 58 -4.42 -0.76 9.62
C SER A 58 -4.74 0.74 9.67
N VAL A 59 -4.92 1.28 10.87
CA VAL A 59 -5.12 2.72 11.09
C VAL A 59 -3.90 3.53 10.66
N HIS A 60 -2.70 3.00 10.89
CA HIS A 60 -1.44 3.65 10.49
C HIS A 60 -1.30 3.69 8.96
N GLU A 61 -1.70 2.61 8.27
CA GLU A 61 -1.74 2.59 6.81
C GLU A 61 -2.78 3.59 6.28
N ALA A 62 -3.98 3.62 6.86
CA ALA A 62 -5.02 4.56 6.46
C ALA A 62 -4.59 6.03 6.62
N ILE A 63 -4.03 6.38 7.79
CA ILE A 63 -3.49 7.73 8.05
C ILE A 63 -2.33 8.04 7.10
N GLY A 64 -1.41 7.10 6.91
CA GLY A 64 -0.26 7.26 6.03
C GLY A 64 -0.65 7.49 4.58
N VAL A 65 -1.64 6.75 4.08
CA VAL A 65 -2.17 6.92 2.72
C VAL A 65 -2.84 8.29 2.56
N VAL A 66 -3.69 8.71 3.51
CA VAL A 66 -4.32 10.04 3.46
C VAL A 66 -3.27 11.15 3.50
N PHE A 67 -2.26 11.03 4.37
CA PHE A 67 -1.14 11.97 4.44
C PHE A 67 -0.36 12.04 3.13
N LEU A 68 -0.04 10.89 2.52
CA LEU A 68 0.66 10.85 1.24
C LEU A 68 -0.17 11.47 0.11
N VAL A 69 -1.47 11.21 0.04
CA VAL A 69 -2.35 11.86 -0.95
C VAL A 69 -2.38 13.38 -0.72
N ALA A 70 -2.49 13.83 0.54
CA ALA A 70 -2.46 15.25 0.89
C ALA A 70 -1.15 15.93 0.49
N LEU A 71 0.00 15.27 0.69
CA LEU A 71 1.29 15.76 0.23
C LEU A 71 1.38 15.94 -1.29
N HIS A 72 0.54 15.23 -2.06
CA HIS A 72 0.47 15.34 -3.51
C HIS A 72 -0.60 16.31 -4.01
N VAL A 73 -1.30 17.05 -3.12
CA VAL A 73 -2.24 18.11 -3.53
C VAL A 73 -1.62 19.14 -4.49
N PRO A 74 -0.34 19.55 -4.37
CA PRO A 74 0.29 20.42 -5.38
C PRO A 74 0.21 19.86 -6.82
N ALA A 75 0.21 18.54 -7.00
CA ALA A 75 0.06 17.91 -8.32
C ALA A 75 -1.30 18.18 -8.96
N PHE A 76 -2.35 18.44 -8.16
CA PHE A 76 -3.68 18.82 -8.66
C PHE A 76 -3.61 20.15 -9.43
N PHE A 77 -2.86 21.12 -8.91
CA PHE A 77 -2.68 22.43 -9.57
C PHE A 77 -1.81 22.35 -10.82
N LEU A 78 -0.99 21.30 -10.97
CA LEU A 78 -0.25 21.02 -12.20
C LEU A 78 -1.13 20.30 -13.24
N SER A 79 -1.88 19.29 -12.80
CA SER A 79 -2.81 18.55 -13.64
C SER A 79 -3.77 17.72 -12.78
N LEU A 80 -5.07 17.91 -13.00
CA LEU A 80 -6.12 17.07 -12.42
C LEU A 80 -5.88 15.58 -12.70
N TYR A 81 -5.46 15.24 -13.92
CA TYR A 81 -5.25 13.84 -14.33
C TYR A 81 -4.06 13.20 -13.62
N LEU A 82 -2.97 13.95 -13.42
CA LEU A 82 -1.82 13.47 -12.66
C LEU A 82 -2.22 13.16 -11.21
N PHE A 83 -2.90 14.09 -10.55
CA PHE A 83 -3.39 13.88 -9.19
C PHE A 83 -4.40 12.74 -9.10
N ALA A 84 -5.33 12.65 -10.07
CA ALA A 84 -6.30 11.57 -10.15
C ALA A 84 -5.62 10.19 -10.27
N GLY A 85 -4.55 10.06 -11.07
CA GLY A 85 -3.77 8.83 -11.17
C GLY A 85 -3.20 8.40 -9.82
N ILE A 86 -2.62 9.34 -9.06
CA ILE A 86 -2.07 9.10 -7.72
C ILE A 86 -3.17 8.69 -6.74
N ALA A 87 -4.27 9.43 -6.70
CA ALA A 87 -5.39 9.19 -5.78
C ALA A 87 -6.10 7.85 -6.08
N VAL A 88 -6.31 7.52 -7.36
CA VAL A 88 -6.89 6.24 -7.78
C VAL A 88 -5.96 5.09 -7.40
N TYR A 89 -4.65 5.22 -7.62
CA TYR A 89 -3.70 4.20 -7.18
C TYR A 89 -3.77 3.98 -5.66
N ALA A 90 -3.71 5.06 -4.88
CA ALA A 90 -3.77 5.01 -3.43
C ALA A 90 -5.04 4.33 -2.91
N PHE A 91 -6.20 4.64 -3.51
CA PHE A 91 -7.45 3.98 -3.20
C PHE A 91 -7.42 2.48 -3.54
N LEU A 92 -6.96 2.13 -4.74
CA LEU A 92 -6.86 0.74 -5.18
C LEU A 92 -5.89 -0.07 -4.33
N PHE A 93 -4.77 0.52 -3.91
CA PHE A 93 -3.86 -0.10 -2.95
C PHE A 93 -4.61 -0.50 -1.68
N VAL A 94 -5.29 0.43 -1.01
CA VAL A 94 -6.02 0.11 0.24
C VAL A 94 -7.10 -0.94 -0.02
N ALA A 95 -7.92 -0.77 -1.07
CA ALA A 95 -9.01 -1.69 -1.37
C ALA A 95 -8.52 -3.11 -1.69
N LEU A 96 -7.57 -3.24 -2.61
CA LEU A 96 -7.04 -4.54 -3.05
C LEU A 96 -6.18 -5.18 -1.96
N HIS A 97 -5.34 -4.41 -1.25
CA HIS A 97 -4.52 -4.92 -0.16
C HIS A 97 -5.37 -5.60 0.92
N ASN A 98 -6.39 -4.91 1.41
CA ASN A 98 -7.32 -5.46 2.40
C ASN A 98 -8.15 -6.63 1.85
N THR A 99 -8.58 -6.56 0.60
CA THR A 99 -9.35 -7.64 -0.04
C THR A 99 -8.51 -8.92 -0.17
N MET A 100 -7.24 -8.79 -0.57
CA MET A 100 -6.30 -9.90 -0.67
C MET A 100 -6.14 -10.65 0.66
N HIS A 101 -6.01 -9.92 1.77
CA HIS A 101 -5.90 -10.52 3.10
C HIS A 101 -7.20 -11.16 3.60
N LYS A 102 -8.36 -10.69 3.17
CA LYS A 102 -9.66 -11.30 3.50
C LYS A 102 -10.02 -12.47 2.59
N THR A 103 -9.37 -12.59 1.43
CA THR A 103 -9.63 -13.64 0.44
C THR A 103 -8.30 -14.24 -0.08
N PRO A 104 -7.64 -15.10 0.73
CA PRO A 104 -6.39 -15.78 0.40
C PRO A 104 -6.31 -16.37 -1.02
N GLY A 105 -7.40 -16.96 -1.51
CA GLY A 105 -7.46 -17.56 -2.85
C GLY A 105 -7.26 -16.54 -3.98
N LEU A 106 -7.74 -15.31 -3.81
CA LEU A 106 -7.54 -14.21 -4.76
C LEU A 106 -6.07 -13.79 -4.78
N ALA A 107 -5.46 -13.61 -3.60
CA ALA A 107 -4.06 -13.24 -3.47
C ALA A 107 -3.15 -14.31 -4.09
N LYS A 108 -3.38 -15.59 -3.75
CA LYS A 108 -2.58 -16.71 -4.28
C LYS A 108 -2.68 -16.85 -5.80
N LYS A 109 -3.85 -16.59 -6.39
CA LYS A 109 -4.09 -16.75 -7.83
C LYS A 109 -3.63 -15.55 -8.67
N TYR A 110 -3.96 -14.33 -8.24
CA TYR A 110 -3.79 -13.13 -9.05
C TYR A 110 -2.67 -12.21 -8.55
N PHE A 111 -2.27 -12.32 -7.27
CA PHE A 111 -1.25 -11.49 -6.65
C PHE A 111 -0.18 -12.35 -5.95
N PRO A 112 0.43 -13.32 -6.64
CA PRO A 112 1.33 -14.29 -6.00
C PRO A 112 2.57 -13.62 -5.38
N TRP A 113 2.97 -12.43 -5.84
CA TRP A 113 4.05 -11.66 -5.22
C TRP A 113 3.68 -11.21 -3.80
N HIS A 114 2.45 -10.74 -3.59
CA HIS A 114 1.96 -10.31 -2.28
C HIS A 114 1.77 -11.52 -1.35
N TRP A 115 1.20 -12.61 -1.89
CA TRP A 115 1.14 -13.89 -1.17
C TRP A 115 2.51 -14.32 -0.65
N ASN A 116 3.48 -14.43 -1.57
CA ASN A 116 4.83 -14.87 -1.24
C ASN A 116 5.52 -13.90 -0.28
N HIS A 117 5.26 -12.60 -0.39
CA HIS A 117 5.83 -11.60 0.49
C HIS A 117 5.48 -11.80 1.97
N HIS A 118 4.25 -12.24 2.27
CA HIS A 118 3.85 -12.55 3.65
C HIS A 118 4.24 -13.95 4.09
N MET A 119 4.12 -14.92 3.18
CA MET A 119 4.18 -16.35 3.54
C MET A 119 5.56 -16.99 3.39
N LYS A 120 6.50 -16.36 2.68
CA LYS A 120 7.90 -16.83 2.55
C LYS A 120 8.85 -15.92 3.35
#